data_AF-A0A2E0N5G2-F1
#
_entry.id   AF-A0A2E0N5G2-F1
#
_cell.length_a   1.000
_cell.length_b   1.000
_cell.length_c   1.000
_cell.angle_alpha   90.00
_cell.angle_beta   90.00
_cell.angle_gamma   90.00
#
_symmetry.space_group_name_H-M   'P 1'
#
loop_
_entity.id
_entity.type
_entity.pdbx_description
1 polymer ?
#
loop_
_entity_poly.entity_id
_entity_poly.type
_entity_poly.pdbx_seq_one_letter_code
_entity_poly.pdbx_strand_id
1 'polypeptide(L)'
;MMRWPVGLMLVLALTACEIEAGPNFERMSFEELAEYNQSQPLRQMIVCSEDDRSFSRVRRRRCMTVEAAYGSAAQAGQLGVLNTIPGYGNSE
;
A
#
# COMPACT_ATOMS: atom_id res chain seq x y z
N MET A 1 42.65 -17.68 29.51
CA MET A 1 41.17 -17.59 29.46
C MET A 1 40.79 -16.32 28.72
N MET A 2 40.01 -16.47 27.65
CA MET A 2 39.83 -15.47 26.59
C MET A 2 38.99 -14.27 27.06
N ARG A 3 39.57 -13.07 27.05
CA ARG A 3 38.86 -11.80 27.34
C ARG A 3 38.16 -11.36 26.06
N TRP A 4 36.89 -11.74 25.91
CA TRP A 4 36.07 -11.23 24.80
C TRP A 4 35.81 -9.73 24.98
N PRO A 5 36.01 -8.89 23.95
CA PRO A 5 35.73 -7.48 24.04
C PRO A 5 34.21 -7.28 24.11
N VAL A 6 33.72 -6.90 25.29
CA VAL A 6 32.31 -6.53 25.56
C VAL A 6 31.80 -5.46 24.57
N GLY A 7 32.70 -4.68 23.96
CA GLY A 7 32.36 -3.69 22.95
C GLY A 7 31.82 -4.25 21.62
N LEU A 8 32.16 -5.49 21.24
CA LEU A 8 31.72 -6.06 19.95
C LEU A 8 30.23 -6.42 19.93
N MET A 9 29.67 -6.81 21.09
CA MET A 9 28.26 -7.18 21.22
C MET A 9 27.30 -5.98 21.17
N LEU A 10 27.76 -4.79 21.61
CA LEU A 10 26.90 -3.59 21.65
C LEU A 10 26.64 -3.00 20.26
N VAL A 11 27.59 -3.15 19.33
CA VAL A 11 27.50 -2.59 17.97
C VAL A 11 26.53 -3.38 17.09
N LEU A 12 26.40 -4.70 17.32
CA LEU A 12 25.49 -5.56 16.56
C LEU A 12 24.00 -5.30 16.87
N ALA A 13 23.68 -4.73 18.04
CA ALA A 13 22.31 -4.47 18.47
C ALA A 13 21.66 -3.21 17.85
N LEU A 14 22.43 -2.37 17.14
CA LEU A 14 21.96 -1.09 16.60
C LEU A 14 21.50 -1.14 15.13
N THR A 15 21.56 -2.31 14.48
CA THR A 15 21.19 -2.45 13.05
C THR A 15 19.72 -2.84 12.81
N ALA A 16 18.94 -3.05 13.87
CA ALA A 16 17.56 -3.53 13.76
C ALA A 16 16.53 -2.42 13.96
N CYS A 17 16.31 -1.57 12.94
CA CYS A 17 15.00 -1.00 12.57
C CYS A 17 15.19 0.07 11.48
N GLU A 18 15.44 -0.35 10.24
CA GLU A 18 14.67 0.31 9.17
C GLU A 18 13.31 -0.38 9.18
N ILE A 19 12.35 0.23 9.90
CA ILE A 19 10.96 -0.04 9.62
C ILE A 19 10.76 0.56 8.24
N GLU A 20 10.84 -0.26 7.20
CA GLU A 20 10.41 0.09 5.85
C GLU A 20 8.93 0.51 5.97
N ALA A 21 8.72 1.79 6.26
CA ALA A 21 7.43 2.42 6.15
C ALA A 21 7.17 2.44 4.65
N GLY A 22 6.50 1.39 4.16
CA GLY A 22 6.10 1.29 2.77
C GLY A 22 5.39 2.57 2.28
N PRO A 23 5.23 2.72 0.96
CA PRO A 23 4.61 3.90 0.38
C PRO A 23 3.29 4.28 1.08
N ASN A 24 3.16 5.56 1.42
CA ASN A 24 1.93 6.09 2.01
C ASN A 24 0.93 6.40 0.88
N PHE A 25 0.18 5.38 0.47
CA PHE A 25 -0.80 5.46 -0.61
C PHE A 25 -1.88 6.51 -0.34
N GLU A 26 -2.26 6.75 0.92
CA GLU A 26 -3.20 7.80 1.31
C GLU A 26 -2.68 9.22 1.06
N ARG A 27 -1.42 9.40 0.67
CA ARG A 27 -0.83 10.69 0.29
C ARG A 27 -0.47 10.80 -1.20
N MET A 28 -0.54 9.71 -1.95
CA MET A 28 -0.22 9.69 -3.38
C MET A 28 -1.33 10.33 -4.23
N SER A 29 -0.97 11.01 -5.32
CA SER A 29 -1.93 11.49 -6.32
C SER A 29 -2.54 10.32 -7.10
N PHE A 30 -3.52 10.63 -7.95
CA PHE A 30 -4.11 9.62 -8.84
C PHE A 30 -3.07 9.08 -9.84
N GLU A 31 -2.21 9.96 -10.37
CA GLU A 31 -1.14 9.64 -11.31
C GLU A 31 -0.05 8.77 -10.65
N GLU A 32 0.38 9.12 -9.44
CA GLU A 32 1.37 8.33 -8.68
C GLU A 32 0.83 6.92 -8.38
N LEU A 33 -0.45 6.81 -8.02
CA LEU A 33 -1.09 5.50 -7.84
C LEU A 33 -1.20 4.73 -9.16
N ALA A 34 -1.50 5.41 -10.27
CA ALA A 34 -1.58 4.79 -11.58
C ALA A 34 -0.22 4.25 -12.03
N GLU A 35 0.86 5.01 -11.82
CA GLU A 35 2.23 4.56 -12.11
C GLU A 35 2.62 3.36 -11.25
N TYR A 36 2.35 3.41 -9.95
CA TYR A 36 2.57 2.27 -9.06
C TYR A 36 1.83 1.02 -9.55
N ASN A 37 0.53 1.17 -9.84
CA ASN A 37 -0.35 0.08 -10.22
C ASN A 37 -0.01 -0.56 -11.58
N GLN A 38 0.61 0.17 -12.51
CA GLN A 38 1.03 -0.40 -13.80
C GLN A 38 1.95 -1.63 -13.65
N SER A 39 2.76 -1.65 -12.60
CA SER A 39 3.70 -2.74 -12.32
C SER A 39 3.09 -3.90 -11.51
N GLN A 40 1.86 -3.75 -11.03
CA GLN A 40 1.25 -4.65 -10.06
C GLN A 40 0.22 -5.57 -10.72
N PRO A 41 0.13 -6.85 -10.29
CA PRO A 41 -1.00 -7.68 -10.69
C PRO A 41 -2.30 -7.12 -10.12
N LEU A 42 -3.43 -7.33 -10.82
CA LEU A 42 -4.73 -6.75 -10.47
C LEU A 42 -5.10 -6.91 -8.98
N ARG A 43 -4.85 -8.08 -8.37
CA ARG A 43 -5.15 -8.34 -6.96
C ARG A 43 -4.37 -7.42 -5.99
N GLN A 44 -3.18 -6.98 -6.38
CA GLN A 44 -2.27 -6.15 -5.59
C GLN A 44 -2.30 -4.66 -5.98
N MET A 45 -3.01 -4.30 -7.05
CA MET A 45 -3.28 -2.90 -7.36
C MET A 45 -3.95 -2.21 -6.17
N ILE A 46 -3.63 -0.94 -5.97
CA ILE A 46 -4.14 -0.10 -4.90
C ILE A 46 -5.35 0.67 -5.39
N VAL A 47 -6.42 0.61 -4.61
CA VAL A 47 -7.62 1.42 -4.76
C VAL A 47 -7.82 2.25 -3.49
N CYS A 48 -8.21 3.50 -3.65
CA CYS A 48 -8.48 4.41 -2.54
C CYS A 48 -9.93 4.86 -2.57
N SER A 49 -10.57 4.86 -1.41
CA SER A 49 -11.92 5.41 -1.21
C SER A 49 -11.87 6.56 -0.21
N GLU A 50 -12.68 7.59 -0.44
CA GLU A 50 -12.94 8.62 0.57
C GLU A 50 -14.04 8.12 1.52
N ASP A 51 -13.76 8.11 2.83
CA ASP A 51 -14.77 7.75 3.84
C ASP A 51 -15.72 8.94 4.03
N ASP A 52 -16.83 8.92 3.31
CA ASP A 52 -17.88 9.96 3.30
C ASP A 52 -18.78 9.89 4.54
N ARG A 53 -18.20 9.69 5.73
CA ARG A 53 -18.98 9.77 6.97
C ARG A 53 -19.50 11.19 7.13
N SER A 54 -20.81 11.34 6.90
CA SER A 54 -21.55 12.61 6.88
C SER A 54 -21.37 13.51 8.11
N PHE A 55 -20.80 13.02 9.21
CA PHE A 55 -20.63 13.76 10.47
C PHE A 55 -19.20 14.26 10.73
N SER A 56 -18.20 13.88 9.92
CA SER A 56 -16.82 14.35 10.06
C SER A 56 -16.52 15.45 9.04
N ARG A 57 -16.00 16.59 9.51
CA ARG A 57 -15.48 17.65 8.62
C ARG A 57 -14.16 17.23 7.95
N VAL A 58 -13.45 16.27 8.54
CA VAL A 58 -12.21 15.73 7.99
C VAL A 58 -12.57 14.51 7.13
N ARG A 59 -12.41 14.64 5.81
CA ARG A 59 -12.46 13.50 4.89
C ARG A 59 -11.22 12.66 5.10
N ARG A 60 -11.40 11.35 5.30
CA ARG A 60 -10.29 10.39 5.45
C ARG A 60 -10.25 9.54 4.20
N ARG A 61 -9.17 9.67 3.43
CA ARG A 61 -8.87 8.73 2.36
C ARG A 61 -8.31 7.45 2.96
N ARG A 62 -8.79 6.30 2.49
CA ARG A 62 -8.30 4.98 2.88
C ARG A 62 -7.92 4.22 1.62
N CYS A 63 -6.72 3.69 1.58
CA CYS A 63 -6.22 2.91 0.46
C CYS A 63 -6.03 1.45 0.88
N MET A 64 -6.28 0.53 -0.04
CA MET A 64 -6.06 -0.90 0.16
C MET A 64 -5.90 -1.60 -1.18
N THR A 65 -5.51 -2.88 -1.18
CA THR A 65 -5.44 -3.66 -2.42
C THR A 65 -6.83 -3.97 -2.95
N VAL A 66 -6.96 -4.23 -4.26
CA VAL A 66 -8.21 -4.69 -4.89
C VAL A 66 -8.75 -5.95 -4.21
N GLU A 67 -7.87 -6.89 -3.84
CA GLU A 67 -8.26 -8.08 -3.08
C GLU A 67 -8.84 -7.74 -1.70
N ALA A 68 -8.24 -6.80 -0.97
CA ALA A 68 -8.78 -6.38 0.32
C ALA A 68 -10.11 -5.62 0.18
N ALA A 69 -10.28 -4.84 -0.89
CA ALA A 69 -11.49 -4.04 -1.13
C ALA A 69 -12.67 -4.89 -1.62
N TYR A 70 -12.42 -5.86 -2.50
CA TYR A 70 -13.47 -6.55 -3.26
C TYR A 70 -13.38 -8.09 -3.20
N GLY A 71 -12.43 -8.65 -2.47
CA GLY A 71 -12.23 -10.09 -2.29
C GLY A 71 -11.44 -10.75 -3.43
N SER A 72 -11.90 -10.63 -4.67
CA SER A 72 -11.21 -11.21 -5.83
C SER A 72 -11.29 -10.33 -7.07
N ALA A 73 -10.34 -10.52 -8.00
CA ALA A 73 -10.35 -9.85 -9.31
C ALA A 73 -11.66 -10.10 -10.09
N ALA A 74 -12.18 -11.33 -10.05
CA ALA A 74 -13.44 -11.67 -10.71
C ALA A 74 -14.63 -10.90 -10.12
N GLN A 75 -14.70 -10.79 -8.80
CA GLN A 75 -15.74 -10.01 -8.12
C GLN A 75 -15.62 -8.52 -8.44
N ALA A 76 -14.41 -7.96 -8.42
CA ALA A 76 -14.18 -6.57 -8.80
C ALA A 76 -14.64 -6.28 -10.25
N GLY A 77 -14.42 -7.22 -11.17
CA GLY A 77 -14.96 -7.14 -12.54
C GLY A 77 -16.49 -7.18 -12.61
N GLN A 78 -17.12 -8.10 -11.89
CA GLN A 78 -18.58 -8.22 -11.83
C GLN A 78 -19.25 -6.97 -11.23
N LEU A 79 -18.58 -6.31 -10.28
CA LEU A 79 -19.04 -5.07 -9.66
C LEU A 79 -18.83 -3.83 -10.55
N GLY A 80 -18.12 -3.96 -11.67
CA GLY A 80 -17.87 -2.85 -12.61
C GLY A 80 -16.94 -1.76 -12.07
N VAL A 81 -16.24 -2.02 -10.96
CA VAL A 81 -15.36 -1.05 -10.27
C VAL A 81 -13.95 -0.98 -10.85
N LEU A 82 -13.63 -1.82 -11.83
CA LEU A 82 -12.25 -1.87 -12.35
C LEU A 82 -11.82 -0.57 -13.04
N ASN A 83 -12.75 0.10 -13.72
CA ASN A 83 -12.48 1.39 -14.38
C ASN A 83 -12.21 2.54 -13.41
N THR A 84 -12.45 2.35 -12.11
CA THR A 84 -12.14 3.36 -11.08
C THR A 84 -10.77 3.14 -10.44
N ILE A 85 -10.08 2.04 -10.75
CA ILE A 85 -8.75 1.74 -10.23
C ILE A 85 -7.73 2.54 -11.05
N PRO A 86 -6.92 3.41 -10.42
CA PRO A 86 -5.87 4.16 -11.13
C PRO A 86 -4.91 3.20 -11.84
N GLY A 87 -4.66 3.41 -13.13
CA GLY A 87 -3.75 2.58 -13.93
C GLY A 87 -4.33 1.25 -14.43
N TYR A 88 -5.57 0.90 -14.09
CA TYR A 88 -6.23 -0.29 -14.65
C TYR A 88 -6.66 -0.07 -16.10
N GLY A 89 -6.37 -1.03 -16.99
CA GLY A 89 -6.74 -0.99 -18.42
C GLY A 89 -5.69 -0.39 -19.36
N ASN A 90 -4.55 0.08 -18.83
CA ASN A 90 -3.38 0.47 -19.64
C ASN A 90 -2.40 -0.70 -19.87
N SER A 91 -2.72 -1.90 -19.37
CA SER A 91 -1.85 -3.08 -19.36
C SER A 91 -2.19 -4.09 -20.47
N GLU A 92 -2.57 -3.60 -21.65
CA GLU A 92 -3.13 -4.34 -22.81
C GLU A 92 -4.63 -4.67 -22.74
#